data_AF-A0AAJ7L5Q7-F1
#
_entry.id   AF-A0AAJ7L5Q7-F1
#
_cell.length_a   1.000
_cell.length_b   1.000
_cell.length_c   1.000
_cell.angle_alpha   90.00
_cell.angle_beta   90.00
_cell.angle_gamma   90.00
#
_symmetry.space_group_name_H-M   'P 1'
#
loop_
_entity.id
_entity.type
_entity.pdbx_description
1 polymer ?
#
loop_
_entity_poly.entity_id
_entity_poly.type
_entity_poly.pdbx_seq_one_letter_code
_entity_poly.pdbx_strand_id
1 'polypeptide(L)'
;DNIACVVITFKEDIGTQGRGGYFDQFGIIRDVMQNHLCQILSIVAMEKPVSTKADDIRDEKVKVLKCIPPIRLENVVMGQYVGNPSGLGEQTQGYLDDPTVASDSMTPTFATAICYINNERWDNVPFILRCGKALNERKAEVRIQYRDVPGDIFGGQTKRNELVMRVQPGEAVYVKLMNKKPGMSFGIEETELDLSYNSRYKGMVLPDAYERLILDVFLGSQTNFVRSDELAEAWRIFTPLLRTIEQDRTKPIRYVFGSRGPKESDLLMNSKGFNYYGTYRWDQNSKM
;
A
#
# COMPACT_ATOMS: atom_id res chain seq x y z
N ASP A 1 13.50 12.46 -10.51
CA ASP A 1 14.72 11.84 -11.10
C ASP A 1 14.84 10.34 -10.89
N ASN A 2 15.14 9.85 -9.68
CA ASN A 2 15.57 8.45 -9.50
C ASN A 2 14.45 7.42 -9.28
N ILE A 3 13.25 7.88 -8.88
CA ILE A 3 12.14 6.98 -8.55
C ILE A 3 11.31 6.69 -9.80
N ALA A 4 11.03 5.41 -10.04
CA ALA A 4 10.16 4.97 -11.12
C ALA A 4 8.69 4.92 -10.66
N CYS A 5 8.42 4.39 -9.47
CA CYS A 5 7.08 4.39 -8.86
C CYS A 5 7.16 4.19 -7.35
N VAL A 6 6.06 4.52 -6.67
CA VAL A 6 5.85 4.25 -5.24
C VAL A 6 4.62 3.35 -5.09
N VAL A 7 4.73 2.28 -4.31
CA VAL A 7 3.64 1.35 -4.02
C VAL A 7 3.37 1.35 -2.52
N ILE A 8 2.14 1.64 -2.12
CA ILE A 8 1.69 1.62 -0.75
C ILE A 8 0.62 0.53 -0.66
N THR A 9 0.90 -0.50 0.12
CA THR A 9 0.09 -1.72 0.19
C THR A 9 -0.48 -1.91 1.58
N PHE A 10 -1.77 -2.26 1.67
CA PHE A 10 -2.41 -2.75 2.88
C PHE A 10 -3.25 -3.99 2.59
N LYS A 11 -2.90 -5.11 3.20
CA LYS A 11 -3.52 -6.41 2.95
C LYS A 11 -3.96 -7.02 4.26
N GLU A 12 -5.12 -7.63 4.22
CA GLU A 12 -5.63 -8.48 5.28
C GLU A 12 -5.90 -9.86 4.70
N ASP A 13 -5.51 -10.89 5.44
CA ASP A 13 -5.79 -12.30 5.16
C ASP A 13 -7.12 -12.78 5.75
N ILE A 14 -7.88 -11.86 6.34
CA ILE A 14 -9.23 -12.07 6.88
C ILE A 14 -10.28 -11.43 5.97
N GLY A 15 -11.49 -11.99 5.94
CA GLY A 15 -12.65 -11.42 5.25
C GLY A 15 -13.33 -10.32 6.07
N THR A 16 -14.65 -10.22 5.99
CA THR A 16 -15.45 -9.31 6.83
C THR A 16 -15.88 -9.91 8.17
N GLN A 17 -15.61 -11.19 8.43
CA GLN A 17 -15.85 -11.85 9.72
C GLN A 17 -17.28 -11.63 10.27
N GLY A 18 -18.30 -11.69 9.41
CA GLY A 18 -19.71 -11.49 9.79
C GLY A 18 -20.12 -10.04 10.05
N ARG A 19 -19.23 -9.08 9.76
CA ARG A 19 -19.49 -7.64 9.83
C ARG A 19 -19.67 -7.02 8.44
N GLY A 20 -19.99 -7.85 7.43
CA GLY A 20 -20.12 -7.43 6.05
C GLY A 20 -21.12 -6.30 5.86
N GLY A 21 -22.29 -6.35 6.52
CA GLY A 21 -23.32 -5.31 6.40
C GLY A 21 -22.89 -3.92 6.86
N TYR A 22 -21.97 -3.82 7.84
CA TYR A 22 -21.38 -2.53 8.21
C TYR A 22 -20.35 -2.07 7.16
N PHE A 23 -19.48 -2.98 6.71
CA PHE A 23 -18.49 -2.69 5.69
C PHE A 23 -19.15 -2.28 4.35
N ASP A 24 -20.32 -2.84 4.03
CA ASP A 24 -21.07 -2.62 2.80
C ASP A 24 -21.49 -1.17 2.58
N GLN A 25 -21.66 -0.42 3.66
CA GLN A 25 -22.04 1.00 3.59
C GLN A 25 -20.89 1.91 3.15
N PHE A 26 -19.64 1.44 3.26
CA PHE A 26 -18.46 2.29 3.06
C PHE A 26 -17.51 1.75 1.99
N GLY A 27 -17.22 0.45 2.03
CA GLY A 27 -16.28 -0.24 1.14
C GLY A 27 -14.80 0.08 1.40
N ILE A 28 -13.91 -0.67 0.73
CA ILE A 28 -12.47 -0.66 1.02
C ILE A 28 -11.80 0.71 0.82
N ILE A 29 -12.31 1.52 -0.10
CA ILE A 29 -11.72 2.84 -0.41
C ILE A 29 -11.89 3.78 0.79
N ARG A 30 -13.08 3.79 1.43
CA ARG A 30 -13.34 4.60 2.62
C ARG A 30 -12.73 3.99 3.88
N ASP A 31 -12.74 2.66 3.97
CA ASP A 31 -12.23 1.92 5.13
C ASP A 31 -10.71 2.11 5.31
N VAL A 32 -9.94 2.05 4.20
CA VAL A 32 -8.46 1.97 4.26
C VAL A 32 -7.73 2.95 3.33
N MET A 33 -8.21 3.15 2.11
CA MET A 33 -7.44 3.89 1.10
C MET A 33 -7.44 5.41 1.37
N GLN A 34 -8.62 5.98 1.65
CA GLN A 34 -8.83 7.41 1.86
C GLN A 34 -8.16 7.92 3.14
N ASN A 35 -8.05 7.08 4.16
CA ASN A 35 -7.43 7.40 5.45
C ASN A 35 -5.98 6.89 5.50
N HIS A 36 -5.75 5.62 5.84
CA HIS A 36 -4.44 5.03 6.14
C HIS A 36 -3.45 5.15 4.99
N LEU A 37 -3.83 4.76 3.77
CA LEU A 37 -2.91 4.84 2.62
C LEU A 37 -2.62 6.28 2.23
N CYS A 38 -3.61 7.17 2.31
CA CYS A 38 -3.45 8.59 2.04
C CYS A 38 -2.51 9.26 3.06
N GLN A 39 -2.61 8.89 4.34
CA GLN A 39 -1.68 9.34 5.39
C GLN A 39 -0.24 8.89 5.13
N ILE A 40 -0.06 7.62 4.77
CA ILE A 40 1.28 7.10 4.43
C ILE A 40 1.82 7.81 3.19
N LEU A 41 0.99 8.02 2.18
CA LEU A 41 1.36 8.75 0.97
C LEU A 41 1.86 10.16 1.31
N SER A 42 1.13 10.91 2.13
CA SER A 42 1.51 12.29 2.46
C SER A 42 2.85 12.36 3.19
N ILE A 43 3.15 11.40 4.08
CA ILE A 43 4.46 11.31 4.75
C ILE A 43 5.58 10.93 3.78
N VAL A 44 5.34 9.98 2.87
CA VAL A 44 6.35 9.54 1.89
C VAL A 44 6.68 10.65 0.89
N ALA A 45 5.68 11.47 0.55
CA ALA A 45 5.79 12.44 -0.53
C ALA A 45 6.08 13.89 -0.08
N MET A 46 5.89 14.23 1.20
CA MET A 46 6.07 15.61 1.68
C MET A 46 7.48 16.14 1.44
N GLU A 47 7.57 17.45 1.26
CA GLU A 47 8.86 18.13 1.31
C GLU A 47 9.41 18.10 2.74
N LYS A 48 10.69 18.44 2.88
CA LYS A 48 11.29 18.59 4.21
C LYS A 48 10.58 19.76 4.92
N PRO A 49 9.95 19.53 6.10
CA PRO A 49 9.32 20.60 6.85
C PRO A 49 10.36 21.53 7.44
N VAL A 50 9.96 22.77 7.73
CA VAL A 50 10.85 23.80 8.29
C VAL A 50 11.33 23.44 9.72
N SER A 51 10.54 22.66 10.45
CA SER A 51 10.93 22.07 11.74
C SER A 51 10.13 20.80 12.02
N THR A 52 10.35 20.19 13.19
CA THR A 52 9.59 19.02 13.66
C THR A 52 8.34 19.40 14.47
N LYS A 53 7.95 20.69 14.47
CA LYS A 53 6.68 21.12 15.09
C LYS A 53 5.51 20.50 14.32
N ALA A 54 4.42 20.21 15.05
CA ALA A 54 3.27 19.52 14.50
C ALA A 54 2.68 20.22 13.27
N ASP A 55 2.51 21.54 13.31
CA ASP A 55 1.97 22.29 12.17
C ASP A 55 2.92 22.33 10.97
N ASP A 56 4.22 22.52 11.18
CA ASP A 56 5.19 22.54 10.09
C ASP A 56 5.22 21.20 9.32
N ILE A 57 5.05 20.07 10.01
CA ILE A 57 4.93 18.74 9.38
C ILE A 57 3.58 18.62 8.64
N ARG A 58 2.47 19.02 9.28
CA ARG A 58 1.13 18.90 8.71
C ARG A 58 0.95 19.82 7.49
N ASP A 59 1.60 20.97 7.46
CA ASP A 59 1.60 21.89 6.33
C ASP A 59 2.18 21.24 5.08
N GLU A 60 3.32 20.54 5.20
CA GLU A 60 3.91 19.84 4.05
C GLU A 60 3.08 18.62 3.61
N LYS A 61 2.43 17.91 4.55
CA LYS A 61 1.45 16.86 4.22
C LYS A 61 0.28 17.41 3.40
N VAL A 62 -0.33 18.50 3.86
CA VAL A 62 -1.48 19.14 3.19
C VAL A 62 -1.09 19.70 1.82
N LYS A 63 0.11 20.29 1.70
CA LYS A 63 0.65 20.79 0.43
C LYS A 63 0.76 19.68 -0.62
N VAL A 64 1.20 18.48 -0.22
CA VAL A 64 1.19 17.31 -1.12
C VAL A 64 -0.22 16.97 -1.58
N LEU A 65 -1.17 16.86 -0.65
CA LEU A 65 -2.55 16.46 -0.99
C LEU A 65 -3.22 17.46 -1.95
N LYS A 66 -2.94 18.77 -1.80
CA LYS A 66 -3.38 19.82 -2.72
C LYS A 66 -2.87 19.63 -4.15
N CYS A 67 -1.70 19.01 -4.32
CA CYS A 67 -1.13 18.70 -5.63
C CYS A 67 -1.72 17.43 -6.28
N ILE A 68 -2.59 16.70 -5.58
CA ILE A 68 -3.19 15.46 -6.11
C ILE A 68 -4.54 15.80 -6.77
N PRO A 69 -4.70 15.60 -8.08
CA PRO A 69 -6.00 15.72 -8.72
C PRO A 69 -6.93 14.57 -8.30
N PRO A 70 -8.25 14.72 -8.41
CA PRO A 70 -9.18 13.63 -8.13
C PRO A 70 -8.85 12.36 -8.92
N ILE A 71 -8.98 11.21 -8.26
CA ILE A 71 -8.71 9.92 -8.90
C ILE A 71 -9.82 9.61 -9.91
N ARG A 72 -9.40 9.17 -11.10
CA ARG A 72 -10.30 8.83 -12.21
C ARG A 72 -10.48 7.32 -12.29
N LEU A 73 -11.69 6.88 -12.64
CA LEU A 73 -12.07 5.45 -12.67
C LEU A 73 -11.14 4.61 -13.56
N GLU A 74 -10.64 5.15 -14.67
CA GLU A 74 -9.68 4.50 -15.58
C GLU A 74 -8.35 4.10 -14.92
N ASN A 75 -8.01 4.72 -13.80
CA ASN A 75 -6.80 4.44 -13.01
C ASN A 75 -7.10 3.58 -11.78
N VAL A 76 -8.25 2.91 -11.76
CA VAL A 76 -8.71 2.11 -10.61
C VAL A 76 -9.09 0.70 -11.06
N VAL A 77 -8.65 -0.29 -10.31
CA VAL A 77 -9.14 -1.67 -10.36
C VAL A 77 -9.82 -1.98 -9.05
N MET A 78 -11.07 -2.43 -9.11
CA MET A 78 -11.85 -2.84 -7.95
C MET A 78 -12.10 -4.34 -7.97
N GLY A 79 -12.09 -4.96 -6.80
CA GLY A 79 -12.40 -6.38 -6.66
C GLY A 79 -13.31 -6.69 -5.49
N GLN A 80 -13.98 -7.85 -5.57
CA GLN A 80 -14.81 -8.40 -4.51
C GLN A 80 -14.48 -9.89 -4.33
N TYR A 81 -14.17 -10.32 -3.11
CA TYR A 81 -13.72 -11.70 -2.90
C TYR A 81 -14.87 -12.70 -2.99
N VAL A 82 -14.55 -13.88 -3.53
CA VAL A 82 -15.41 -15.07 -3.54
C VAL A 82 -14.77 -16.18 -2.72
N GLY A 83 -15.59 -17.12 -2.26
CA GLY A 83 -15.12 -18.29 -1.51
C GLY A 83 -14.09 -19.10 -2.29
N ASN A 84 -13.12 -19.63 -1.56
CA ASN A 84 -12.16 -20.62 -2.04
C ASN A 84 -12.71 -22.03 -1.78
N PRO A 85 -13.13 -22.79 -2.81
CA PRO A 85 -13.69 -24.13 -2.63
C PRO A 85 -12.72 -25.13 -1.99
N SER A 86 -11.41 -24.88 -2.10
CA SER A 86 -10.36 -25.69 -1.49
C SER A 86 -9.85 -25.12 -0.16
N GLY A 87 -10.44 -24.02 0.31
CA GLY A 87 -10.10 -23.39 1.58
C GLY A 87 -10.72 -24.11 2.78
N LEU A 88 -10.41 -23.63 3.98
CA LEU A 88 -10.97 -24.11 5.25
C LEU A 88 -11.69 -22.98 5.97
N GLY A 89 -12.77 -23.30 6.68
CA GLY A 89 -13.51 -22.35 7.51
C GLY A 89 -14.03 -21.15 6.71
N GLU A 90 -13.75 -19.94 7.19
CA GLU A 90 -14.16 -18.66 6.56
C GLU A 90 -13.70 -18.54 5.10
N GLN A 91 -12.56 -19.15 4.74
CA GLN A 91 -12.03 -19.06 3.38
C GLN A 91 -12.97 -19.65 2.33
N THR A 92 -13.87 -20.56 2.72
CA THR A 92 -14.86 -21.16 1.81
C THR A 92 -16.00 -20.22 1.43
N GLN A 93 -16.14 -19.11 2.15
CA GLN A 93 -17.24 -18.15 1.98
C GLN A 93 -16.74 -16.90 1.25
N GLY A 94 -17.53 -16.43 0.30
CA GLY A 94 -17.36 -15.14 -0.39
C GLY A 94 -17.99 -13.98 0.36
N TYR A 95 -17.80 -12.77 -0.15
CA TYR A 95 -18.36 -11.57 0.46
C TYR A 95 -19.91 -11.59 0.48
N LEU A 96 -20.51 -12.07 -0.61
CA LEU A 96 -21.97 -12.17 -0.76
C LEU A 96 -22.58 -13.37 -0.02
N ASP A 97 -21.75 -14.26 0.54
CA ASP A 97 -22.23 -15.37 1.37
C ASP A 97 -22.42 -14.93 2.85
N ASP A 98 -21.95 -13.73 3.22
CA ASP A 98 -22.24 -13.11 4.51
C ASP A 98 -23.73 -12.68 4.54
N PRO A 99 -24.56 -13.24 5.45
CA PRO A 99 -25.99 -12.97 5.48
C PRO A 99 -26.34 -11.52 5.83
N THR A 100 -25.37 -10.74 6.31
CA THR A 100 -25.54 -9.31 6.60
C THR A 100 -25.32 -8.42 5.37
N VAL A 101 -24.82 -8.98 4.26
CA VAL A 101 -24.54 -8.26 3.00
C VAL A 101 -25.70 -8.44 2.03
N ALA A 102 -26.06 -7.37 1.31
CA ALA A 102 -27.06 -7.46 0.26
C ALA A 102 -26.58 -8.38 -0.88
N SER A 103 -27.44 -9.28 -1.35
CA SER A 103 -27.08 -10.29 -2.37
C SER A 103 -26.69 -9.69 -3.74
N ASP A 104 -27.09 -8.45 -4.00
CA ASP A 104 -26.74 -7.66 -5.20
C ASP A 104 -25.64 -6.60 -4.92
N SER A 105 -24.95 -6.69 -3.78
CA SER A 105 -23.91 -5.74 -3.39
C SER A 105 -22.77 -5.70 -4.42
N MET A 106 -22.41 -4.47 -4.80
CA MET A 106 -21.27 -4.17 -5.67
C MET A 106 -20.10 -3.57 -4.87
N THR A 107 -20.13 -3.65 -3.54
CA THR A 107 -19.12 -3.04 -2.68
C THR A 107 -17.76 -3.69 -2.91
N PRO A 108 -16.72 -2.90 -3.23
CA PRO A 108 -15.37 -3.44 -3.40
C PRO A 108 -14.74 -3.79 -2.06
N THR A 109 -14.21 -5.01 -1.97
CA THR A 109 -13.36 -5.49 -0.85
C THR A 109 -11.87 -5.39 -1.18
N PHE A 110 -11.54 -5.03 -2.42
CA PHE A 110 -10.20 -4.77 -2.93
C PHE A 110 -10.22 -3.54 -3.84
N ALA A 111 -9.19 -2.71 -3.76
CA ALA A 111 -8.95 -1.64 -4.70
C ALA A 111 -7.46 -1.41 -4.94
N THR A 112 -7.12 -1.17 -6.20
CA THR A 112 -5.84 -0.56 -6.60
C THR A 112 -6.15 0.75 -7.31
N ALA A 113 -5.55 1.85 -6.85
CA ALA A 113 -5.70 3.16 -7.46
C ALA A 113 -4.34 3.76 -7.79
N ILE A 114 -4.23 4.41 -8.95
CA ILE A 114 -3.04 5.16 -9.36
C ILE A 114 -3.32 6.64 -9.18
N CYS A 115 -2.46 7.32 -8.43
CA CYS A 115 -2.47 8.76 -8.26
C CYS A 115 -1.14 9.37 -8.68
N TYR A 116 -1.18 10.66 -9.00
CA TYR A 116 -0.01 11.47 -9.36
C TYR A 116 -0.03 12.72 -8.50
N ILE A 117 1.16 13.21 -8.16
CA ILE A 117 1.34 14.41 -7.35
C ILE A 117 1.92 15.48 -8.28
N ASN A 118 1.10 16.48 -8.63
CA ASN A 118 1.47 17.52 -9.58
C ASN A 118 2.36 18.58 -8.91
N ASN A 119 3.62 18.22 -8.66
CA ASN A 119 4.66 19.11 -8.18
C ASN A 119 6.02 18.74 -8.82
N GLU A 120 7.04 19.56 -8.62
CA GLU A 120 8.36 19.37 -9.22
C GLU A 120 9.02 18.03 -8.86
N ARG A 121 8.91 17.60 -7.60
CA ARG A 121 9.58 16.38 -7.10
C ARG A 121 9.00 15.10 -7.69
N TRP A 122 7.68 15.04 -7.80
CA TRP A 122 6.93 13.82 -8.09
C TRP A 122 6.28 13.83 -9.47
N ASP A 123 6.59 14.82 -10.31
CA ASP A 123 6.04 14.90 -11.66
C ASP A 123 6.27 13.59 -12.42
N ASN A 124 5.19 13.08 -13.03
CA ASN A 124 5.14 11.81 -13.75
C ASN A 124 5.55 10.55 -12.96
N VAL A 125 5.63 10.60 -11.62
CA VAL A 125 5.86 9.42 -10.78
C VAL A 125 4.52 8.87 -10.27
N PRO A 126 4.11 7.65 -10.65
CA PRO A 126 2.87 7.06 -10.17
C PRO A 126 3.01 6.58 -8.72
N PHE A 127 2.03 6.99 -7.91
CA PHE A 127 1.77 6.45 -6.59
C PHE A 127 0.63 5.43 -6.68
N ILE A 128 0.97 4.19 -6.38
CA ILE A 128 0.09 3.03 -6.47
C ILE A 128 -0.41 2.69 -5.07
N LEU A 129 -1.69 2.93 -4.83
CA LEU A 129 -2.36 2.57 -3.58
C LEU A 129 -3.08 1.24 -3.78
N ARG A 130 -2.68 0.18 -3.06
CA ARG A 130 -3.29 -1.15 -3.17
C ARG A 130 -3.77 -1.63 -1.82
N CYS A 131 -5.06 -1.89 -1.68
CA CYS A 131 -5.59 -2.49 -0.47
C CYS A 131 -6.68 -3.52 -0.70
N GLY A 132 -6.83 -4.45 0.24
CA GLY A 132 -7.97 -5.36 0.24
C GLY A 132 -7.99 -6.37 1.38
N LYS A 133 -9.17 -6.99 1.53
CA LYS A 133 -9.47 -8.07 2.47
C LYS A 133 -9.42 -9.43 1.78
N ALA A 134 -9.37 -10.51 2.55
CA ALA A 134 -9.35 -11.89 2.07
C ALA A 134 -8.20 -12.16 1.07
N LEU A 135 -7.02 -11.59 1.33
CA LEU A 135 -5.83 -11.74 0.51
C LEU A 135 -4.90 -12.83 1.07
N ASN A 136 -3.80 -13.10 0.37
CA ASN A 136 -2.87 -14.18 0.71
C ASN A 136 -2.01 -13.96 1.99
N GLU A 137 -2.02 -12.77 2.57
CA GLU A 137 -1.22 -12.42 3.76
C GLU A 137 -1.72 -11.11 4.38
N ARG A 138 -1.54 -10.95 5.69
CA ARG A 138 -1.60 -9.64 6.35
C ARG A 138 -0.30 -8.86 6.11
N LYS A 139 -0.39 -7.64 5.56
CA LYS A 139 0.78 -6.78 5.30
C LYS A 139 0.42 -5.31 5.11
N ALA A 140 1.11 -4.40 5.79
CA ALA A 140 1.17 -2.98 5.44
C ALA A 140 2.61 -2.58 5.11
N GLU A 141 2.84 -2.00 3.94
CA GLU A 141 4.19 -1.76 3.41
C GLU A 141 4.22 -0.57 2.44
N VAL A 142 5.32 0.18 2.48
CA VAL A 142 5.71 1.14 1.44
C VAL A 142 6.88 0.58 0.66
N ARG A 143 6.79 0.60 -0.66
CA ARG A 143 7.85 0.19 -1.59
C ARG A 143 8.13 1.32 -2.56
N ILE A 144 9.39 1.76 -2.60
CA ILE A 144 9.88 2.73 -3.58
C ILE A 144 10.73 1.95 -4.58
N GLN A 145 10.27 1.85 -5.83
CA GLN A 145 11.03 1.21 -6.90
C GLN A 145 11.78 2.28 -7.69
N TYR A 146 13.10 2.14 -7.78
CA TYR A 146 13.98 3.07 -8.49
C TYR A 146 13.94 2.82 -10.01
N ARG A 147 14.42 3.78 -10.80
CA ARG A 147 14.65 3.60 -12.23
C ARG A 147 15.80 2.64 -12.49
N ASP A 148 15.82 2.09 -13.70
CA ASP A 148 16.95 1.31 -14.18
C ASP A 148 18.22 2.16 -14.20
N VAL A 149 19.37 1.53 -13.92
CA VAL A 149 20.67 2.22 -14.00
C VAL A 149 20.96 2.52 -15.48
N PRO A 150 21.26 3.78 -15.85
CA PRO A 150 21.57 4.12 -17.24
C PRO A 150 22.90 3.50 -17.67
N GLY A 151 23.00 3.11 -18.95
CA GLY A 151 24.23 2.55 -19.51
C GLY A 151 24.56 1.15 -18.99
N ASP A 152 23.57 0.25 -18.98
CA ASP A 152 23.74 -1.11 -18.47
C ASP A 152 24.87 -1.88 -19.18
N ILE A 153 25.85 -2.32 -18.38
CA ILE A 153 27.00 -3.13 -18.80
C ILE A 153 26.83 -4.62 -18.46
N PHE A 154 25.70 -5.01 -17.85
CA PHE A 154 25.41 -6.38 -17.41
C PHE A 154 24.42 -7.12 -18.32
N GLY A 155 24.14 -6.58 -19.51
CA GLY A 155 23.38 -7.27 -20.56
C GLY A 155 21.91 -7.55 -20.21
N GLY A 156 21.24 -6.60 -19.55
CA GLY A 156 19.83 -6.68 -19.15
C GLY A 156 19.58 -7.48 -17.88
N GLN A 157 20.64 -7.92 -17.19
CA GLN A 157 20.51 -8.74 -15.99
C GLN A 157 20.16 -7.90 -14.74
N THR A 158 20.43 -6.60 -14.73
CA THR A 158 20.12 -5.71 -13.62
C THR A 158 18.62 -5.63 -13.38
N LYS A 159 18.22 -5.67 -12.12
CA LYS A 159 16.85 -5.38 -11.68
C LYS A 159 16.82 -4.03 -10.99
N ARG A 160 15.65 -3.39 -10.99
CA ARG A 160 15.46 -2.12 -10.28
C ARG A 160 15.67 -2.32 -8.78
N ASN A 161 16.45 -1.42 -8.19
CA ASN A 161 16.56 -1.36 -6.74
C ASN A 161 15.19 -1.03 -6.12
N GLU A 162 14.98 -1.46 -4.89
CA GLU A 162 13.75 -1.16 -4.15
C GLU A 162 14.07 -0.82 -2.70
N LEU A 163 13.59 0.32 -2.20
CA LEU A 163 13.55 0.58 -0.76
C LEU A 163 12.19 0.14 -0.25
N VAL A 164 12.18 -0.70 0.77
CA VAL A 164 10.97 -1.26 1.35
C VAL A 164 10.91 -0.97 2.83
N MET A 165 9.78 -0.40 3.27
CA MET A 165 9.45 -0.12 4.66
C MET A 165 8.19 -0.91 5.00
N ARG A 166 8.37 -2.04 5.71
CA ARG A 166 7.26 -2.88 6.16
C ARG A 166 6.81 -2.38 7.53
N VAL A 167 5.59 -1.87 7.57
CA VAL A 167 4.95 -1.30 8.76
C VAL A 167 4.42 -2.41 9.66
N GLN A 168 3.82 -3.45 9.08
CA GLN A 168 3.38 -4.64 9.83
C GLN A 168 3.07 -5.80 8.88
N PRO A 169 3.07 -7.06 9.35
CA PRO A 169 3.74 -7.53 10.57
C PRO A 169 5.26 -7.60 10.36
N GLY A 170 6.01 -7.69 11.47
CA GLY A 170 7.47 -7.85 11.43
C GLY A 170 8.15 -6.62 10.85
N GLU A 171 8.07 -5.52 11.58
CA GLU A 171 8.58 -4.19 11.26
C GLU A 171 10.01 -4.31 10.72
N ALA A 172 10.22 -3.80 9.50
CA ALA A 172 11.51 -3.88 8.86
C ALA A 172 11.71 -2.77 7.83
N VAL A 173 12.96 -2.37 7.64
CA VAL A 173 13.40 -1.53 6.53
C VAL A 173 14.49 -2.28 5.80
N TYR A 174 14.35 -2.47 4.49
CA TYR A 174 15.36 -3.13 3.69
C TYR A 174 15.47 -2.52 2.30
N VAL A 175 16.68 -2.57 1.73
CA VAL A 175 16.95 -2.12 0.37
C VAL A 175 17.36 -3.30 -0.46
N LYS A 176 16.57 -3.61 -1.50
CA LYS A 176 16.94 -4.57 -2.54
C LYS A 176 17.87 -3.91 -3.54
N LEU A 177 18.96 -4.59 -3.86
CA LEU A 177 20.00 -4.13 -4.78
C LEU A 177 20.65 -5.28 -5.53
N MET A 178 21.44 -4.95 -6.55
CA MET A 178 22.27 -5.92 -7.26
C MET A 178 23.62 -6.08 -6.55
N ASN A 179 24.04 -7.31 -6.33
CA ASN A 179 25.38 -7.65 -5.83
C ASN A 179 26.08 -8.63 -6.77
N LYS A 180 27.41 -8.68 -6.73
CA LYS A 180 28.15 -9.77 -7.34
C LYS A 180 27.74 -11.06 -6.65
N LYS A 181 27.35 -12.06 -7.45
CA LYS A 181 27.05 -13.40 -6.95
C LYS A 181 28.24 -13.94 -6.14
N PRO A 182 28.06 -14.36 -4.87
CA PRO A 182 29.11 -14.96 -4.08
C PRO A 182 29.75 -16.16 -4.79
N GLY A 183 31.07 -16.24 -4.72
CA GLY A 183 31.88 -17.26 -5.40
C GLY A 183 32.73 -16.72 -6.55
N MET A 184 33.11 -17.63 -7.46
CA MET A 184 34.08 -17.36 -8.54
C MET A 184 33.45 -16.85 -9.84
N SER A 185 32.12 -16.74 -9.92
CA SER A 185 31.45 -16.15 -11.10
C SER A 185 31.43 -14.62 -11.06
N PHE A 186 31.44 -13.99 -12.22
CA PHE A 186 31.22 -12.55 -12.39
C PHE A 186 29.73 -12.17 -12.56
N GLY A 187 28.82 -13.12 -12.38
CA GLY A 187 27.38 -12.87 -12.45
C GLY A 187 26.91 -11.93 -11.35
N ILE A 188 25.79 -11.27 -11.59
CA ILE A 188 25.09 -10.44 -10.60
C ILE A 188 23.80 -11.11 -10.16
N GLU A 189 23.36 -10.84 -8.94
CA GLU A 189 22.08 -11.30 -8.40
C GLU A 189 21.44 -10.25 -7.49
N GLU A 190 20.11 -10.34 -7.31
CA GLU A 190 19.40 -9.51 -6.34
C GLU A 190 19.71 -9.98 -4.91
N THR A 191 20.03 -9.04 -4.01
CA THR A 191 20.17 -9.26 -2.56
C THR A 191 19.63 -8.04 -1.80
N GLU A 192 19.80 -7.99 -0.49
CA GLU A 192 19.29 -6.92 0.36
C GLU A 192 20.24 -6.48 1.47
N LEU A 193 20.09 -5.22 1.87
CA LEU A 193 20.54 -4.71 3.17
C LEU A 193 19.31 -4.62 4.07
N ASP A 194 19.29 -5.35 5.18
CA ASP A 194 18.11 -5.52 6.04
C ASP A 194 18.28 -4.95 7.46
N LEU A 195 17.24 -4.27 7.93
CA LEU A 195 17.01 -3.94 9.33
C LEU A 195 15.64 -4.48 9.75
N SER A 196 15.61 -5.71 10.24
CA SER A 196 14.44 -6.32 10.88
C SER A 196 14.41 -6.01 12.39
N TYR A 197 13.35 -5.37 12.88
CA TYR A 197 13.26 -4.89 14.27
C TYR A 197 13.32 -6.04 15.28
N ASN A 198 12.62 -7.13 15.01
CA ASN A 198 12.60 -8.32 15.88
C ASN A 198 14.00 -8.94 16.07
N SER A 199 14.91 -8.79 15.09
CA SER A 199 16.28 -9.28 15.19
C SER A 199 17.20 -8.27 15.85
N ARG A 200 17.11 -6.99 15.48
CA ARG A 200 18.01 -5.92 15.92
C ARG A 200 17.71 -5.38 17.31
N TYR A 201 16.46 -5.43 17.73
CA TYR A 201 15.93 -4.82 18.96
C TYR A 201 15.24 -5.87 19.85
N LYS A 202 15.85 -7.07 19.96
CA LYS A 202 15.34 -8.18 20.78
C LYS A 202 15.01 -7.73 22.20
N GLY A 203 13.83 -8.11 22.68
CA GLY A 203 13.35 -7.79 24.03
C GLY A 203 12.70 -6.41 24.17
N MET A 204 12.73 -5.56 23.15
CA MET A 204 11.94 -4.33 23.14
C MET A 204 10.51 -4.61 22.70
N VAL A 205 9.56 -4.03 23.42
CA VAL A 205 8.14 -4.05 23.07
C VAL A 205 7.83 -2.76 22.31
N LEU A 206 7.33 -2.88 21.09
CA LEU A 206 6.80 -1.74 20.36
C LEU A 206 5.41 -1.43 20.93
N PRO A 207 5.13 -0.19 21.38
CA PRO A 207 3.82 0.17 21.90
C PRO A 207 2.77 0.07 20.80
N ASP A 208 1.54 -0.29 21.16
CA ASP A 208 0.41 -0.24 20.23
C ASP A 208 0.15 1.20 19.76
N ALA A 209 -0.46 1.33 18.58
CA ALA A 209 -0.80 2.63 18.00
C ALA A 209 -1.63 3.49 18.97
N TYR A 210 -2.59 2.91 19.70
CA TYR A 210 -3.42 3.65 20.66
C TYR A 210 -2.66 4.08 21.90
N GLU A 211 -1.71 3.28 22.41
CA GLU A 211 -0.85 3.67 23.54
C GLU A 211 -0.07 4.94 23.18
N ARG A 212 0.49 4.98 21.98
CA ARG A 212 1.25 6.14 21.49
C ARG A 212 0.35 7.37 21.28
N LEU A 213 -0.79 7.20 20.62
CA LEU A 213 -1.68 8.33 20.30
C LEU A 213 -2.31 8.93 21.56
N ILE A 214 -2.72 8.12 22.53
CA ILE A 214 -3.26 8.63 23.80
C ILE A 214 -2.19 9.43 24.55
N LEU A 215 -0.95 8.92 24.61
CA LEU A 215 0.16 9.66 25.21
C LEU A 215 0.42 11.00 24.49
N ASP A 216 0.38 11.02 23.16
CA ASP A 216 0.57 12.25 22.39
C ASP A 216 -0.49 13.32 22.75
N VAL A 217 -1.74 12.93 23.06
CA VAL A 217 -2.79 13.85 23.56
C VAL A 217 -2.39 14.48 24.89
N PHE A 218 -1.93 13.68 25.86
CA PHE A 218 -1.49 14.19 27.16
C PHE A 218 -0.29 15.14 27.05
N LEU A 219 0.57 14.92 26.06
CA LEU A 219 1.74 15.76 25.78
C LEU A 219 1.40 16.98 24.90
N GLY A 220 0.16 17.12 24.43
CA GLY A 220 -0.25 18.19 23.51
C GLY A 220 0.38 18.07 22.10
N SER A 221 0.89 16.90 21.74
CA SER A 221 1.50 16.64 20.43
C SER A 221 0.42 16.28 19.41
N GLN A 222 0.28 17.11 18.38
CA GLN A 222 -0.70 16.90 17.31
C GLN A 222 -0.11 16.30 16.03
N THR A 223 1.18 15.95 16.02
CA THR A 223 1.91 15.54 14.81
C THR A 223 1.29 14.30 14.12
N ASN A 224 0.80 13.36 14.91
CA ASN A 224 0.21 12.10 14.43
C ASN A 224 -1.31 12.16 14.24
N PHE A 225 -1.92 13.34 14.34
CA PHE A 225 -3.36 13.54 14.21
C PHE A 225 -3.71 14.27 12.92
N VAL A 226 -4.81 13.83 12.30
CA VAL A 226 -5.32 14.41 11.05
C VAL A 226 -5.87 15.81 11.32
N ARG A 227 -5.39 16.81 10.59
CA ARG A 227 -5.91 18.19 10.65
C ARG A 227 -7.12 18.36 9.74
N SER A 228 -7.98 19.34 10.02
CA SER A 228 -9.24 19.53 9.28
C SER A 228 -9.06 19.77 7.78
N ASP A 229 -8.04 20.52 7.39
CA ASP A 229 -7.67 20.76 5.99
C ASP A 229 -7.08 19.51 5.32
N GLU A 230 -6.30 18.72 6.05
CA GLU A 230 -5.80 17.41 5.60
C GLU A 230 -6.96 16.45 5.27
N LEU A 231 -7.97 16.40 6.14
CA LEU A 231 -9.17 15.59 5.92
C LEU A 231 -9.97 16.08 4.71
N ALA A 232 -10.11 17.39 4.53
CA ALA A 232 -10.82 17.98 3.41
C ALA A 232 -10.16 17.63 2.07
N GLU A 233 -8.83 17.72 1.97
CA GLU A 233 -8.09 17.37 0.76
C GLU A 233 -8.17 15.88 0.45
N ALA A 234 -8.07 15.01 1.47
CA ALA A 234 -8.27 13.58 1.28
C ALA A 234 -9.66 13.29 0.68
N TRP A 235 -10.73 13.90 1.20
CA TRP A 235 -12.06 13.76 0.61
C TRP A 235 -12.18 14.36 -0.79
N ARG A 236 -11.53 15.50 -1.08
CA ARG A 236 -11.51 16.10 -2.43
C ARG A 236 -10.95 15.13 -3.47
N ILE A 237 -9.92 14.36 -3.12
CA ILE A 237 -9.24 13.41 -4.02
C ILE A 237 -10.13 12.21 -4.36
N PHE A 238 -10.83 11.64 -3.37
CA PHE A 238 -11.58 10.38 -3.55
C PHE A 238 -13.07 10.56 -3.83
N THR A 239 -13.70 11.67 -3.42
CA THR A 239 -15.16 11.85 -3.53
C THR A 239 -15.69 11.71 -4.96
N PRO A 240 -15.06 12.28 -6.01
CA PRO A 240 -15.54 12.12 -7.38
C PRO A 240 -15.57 10.65 -7.82
N LEU A 241 -14.50 9.90 -7.54
CA LEU A 241 -14.43 8.46 -7.81
C LEU A 241 -15.56 7.70 -7.09
N LEU A 242 -15.73 7.95 -5.79
CA LEU A 242 -16.75 7.27 -4.98
C LEU A 242 -18.16 7.52 -5.51
N ARG A 243 -18.47 8.76 -5.92
CA ARG A 243 -19.75 9.10 -6.55
C ARG A 243 -19.96 8.37 -7.87
N THR A 244 -18.93 8.28 -8.72
CA THR A 244 -19.01 7.51 -9.97
C THR A 244 -19.27 6.04 -9.70
N ILE A 245 -18.57 5.42 -8.74
CA ILE A 245 -18.77 4.01 -8.36
C ILE A 245 -20.22 3.76 -7.91
N GLU A 246 -20.77 4.65 -7.09
CA GLU A 246 -22.14 4.56 -6.59
C GLU A 246 -23.20 4.77 -7.67
N GLN A 247 -22.99 5.75 -8.57
CA GLN A 247 -23.91 6.07 -9.66
C GLN A 247 -23.93 4.99 -10.74
N ASP A 248 -22.75 4.54 -11.16
CA ASP A 248 -22.61 3.58 -12.27
C ASP A 248 -22.79 2.14 -11.80
N ARG A 249 -22.86 1.90 -10.48
CA ARG A 249 -22.84 0.57 -9.84
C ARG A 249 -21.77 -0.33 -10.48
N THR A 250 -20.57 0.21 -10.64
CA THR A 250 -19.47 -0.45 -11.35
C THR A 250 -19.16 -1.80 -10.71
N LYS A 251 -19.32 -2.88 -11.49
CA LYS A 251 -19.17 -4.25 -10.99
C LYS A 251 -17.71 -4.55 -10.63
N PRO A 252 -17.41 -4.94 -9.37
CA PRO A 252 -16.05 -5.31 -8.98
C PRO A 252 -15.64 -6.66 -9.59
N ILE A 253 -14.34 -6.81 -9.86
CA ILE A 253 -13.77 -8.05 -10.40
C ILE A 253 -13.69 -9.10 -9.30
N ARG A 254 -14.15 -10.32 -9.58
CA ARG A 254 -14.11 -11.40 -8.60
C ARG A 254 -12.68 -11.90 -8.41
N TYR A 255 -12.27 -12.12 -7.16
CA TYR A 255 -11.01 -12.77 -6.82
C TYR A 255 -11.23 -13.80 -5.71
N VAL A 256 -10.47 -14.89 -5.75
CA VAL A 256 -10.62 -15.98 -4.77
C VAL A 256 -10.02 -15.56 -3.43
N PHE A 257 -10.69 -15.89 -2.32
CA PHE A 257 -10.17 -15.71 -0.96
C PHE A 257 -8.76 -16.32 -0.86
N GLY A 258 -7.81 -15.56 -0.33
CA GLY A 258 -6.42 -15.99 -0.15
C GLY A 258 -5.56 -15.80 -1.41
N SER A 259 -6.10 -15.25 -2.49
CA SER A 259 -5.31 -14.84 -3.65
C SER A 259 -4.62 -13.48 -3.42
N ARG A 260 -3.86 -12.99 -4.41
CA ARG A 260 -3.26 -11.65 -4.37
C ARG A 260 -4.24 -10.53 -4.78
N GLY A 261 -5.50 -10.87 -5.07
CA GLY A 261 -6.48 -9.98 -5.68
C GLY A 261 -6.62 -10.19 -7.20
N PRO A 262 -7.39 -9.33 -7.89
CA PRO A 262 -7.59 -9.41 -9.34
C PRO A 262 -6.28 -9.28 -10.13
N LYS A 263 -6.14 -10.04 -11.23
CA LYS A 263 -4.94 -9.98 -12.11
C LYS A 263 -4.81 -8.62 -12.79
N GLU A 264 -5.93 -7.99 -13.05
CA GLU A 264 -6.07 -6.65 -13.61
C GLU A 264 -5.37 -5.60 -12.75
N SER A 265 -5.28 -5.82 -11.43
CA SER A 265 -4.48 -4.97 -10.55
C SER A 265 -3.00 -5.03 -10.92
N ASP A 266 -2.46 -6.22 -11.16
CA ASP A 266 -1.04 -6.38 -11.49
C ASP A 266 -0.76 -5.82 -12.90
N LEU A 267 -1.70 -6.00 -13.85
CA LEU A 267 -1.64 -5.39 -15.18
C LEU A 267 -1.65 -3.85 -15.11
N LEU A 268 -2.54 -3.26 -14.31
CA LEU A 268 -2.60 -1.82 -14.11
C LEU A 268 -1.29 -1.30 -13.53
N MET A 269 -0.77 -1.92 -12.47
CA MET A 269 0.51 -1.55 -11.86
C MET A 269 1.66 -1.61 -12.88
N ASN A 270 1.73 -2.68 -13.67
CA ASN A 270 2.77 -2.85 -14.68
C ASN A 270 2.67 -1.81 -15.80
N SER A 271 1.45 -1.50 -16.27
CA SER A 271 1.21 -0.45 -17.26
C SER A 271 1.66 0.95 -16.82
N LYS A 272 1.77 1.17 -15.50
CA LYS A 272 2.26 2.41 -14.89
C LYS A 272 3.72 2.30 -14.44
N GLY A 273 4.47 1.31 -14.90
CA GLY A 273 5.91 1.24 -14.73
C GLY A 273 6.40 0.49 -13.49
N PHE A 274 5.52 -0.17 -12.72
CA PHE A 274 5.96 -1.12 -11.69
C PHE A 274 6.40 -2.45 -12.32
N ASN A 275 7.65 -2.84 -12.10
CA ASN A 275 8.19 -4.08 -12.62
C ASN A 275 8.33 -5.14 -11.52
N TYR A 276 7.65 -6.27 -11.68
CA TYR A 276 7.82 -7.44 -10.81
C TYR A 276 8.62 -8.51 -11.55
N TYR A 277 9.85 -8.77 -11.09
CA TYR A 277 10.76 -9.71 -11.75
C TYR A 277 10.60 -11.16 -11.28
N GLY A 278 10.09 -11.40 -10.07
CA GLY A 278 9.92 -12.74 -9.48
C GLY A 278 11.24 -13.51 -9.26
N THR A 279 12.39 -12.86 -9.43
CA THR A 279 13.73 -13.46 -9.32
C THR A 279 14.33 -13.35 -7.92
N TYR A 280 13.91 -12.34 -7.14
CA TYR A 280 14.35 -12.15 -5.76
C TYR A 280 13.93 -13.31 -4.85
N ARG A 281 14.87 -13.83 -4.08
CA ARG A 281 14.65 -14.86 -3.05
C ARG A 281 15.16 -14.34 -1.73
N TRP A 282 14.34 -14.44 -0.69
CA TRP A 282 14.71 -14.05 0.66
C TRP A 282 14.56 -15.24 1.60
N ASP A 283 15.68 -15.80 2.03
CA ASP A 283 15.71 -16.91 2.97
C ASP A 283 15.90 -16.37 4.40
N GLN A 284 14.82 -16.36 5.19
CA GLN A 284 14.85 -16.00 6.62
C GLN A 284 15.73 -16.92 7.49
N ASN A 285 16.27 -18.00 6.93
CA ASN A 285 16.96 -19.07 7.64
C ASN A 285 18.48 -18.93 7.71
N SER A 286 19.02 -17.71 7.66
CA SER A 286 20.42 -17.49 8.06
C SER A 286 20.50 -17.38 9.58
N LYS A 287 20.13 -18.46 10.29
CA LYS A 287 20.58 -18.67 11.67
C LYS A 287 22.09 -18.91 11.60
N MET A 288 22.88 -17.90 11.90
CA MET A 288 24.20 -18.09 12.51
C MET A 288 24.04 -18.01 14.02
#